data_AF-A0A084QJU9-F1
#
_entry.id   AF-A0A084QJU9-F1
#
_cell.length_a   1.000
_cell.length_b   1.000
_cell.length_c   1.000
_cell.angle_alpha   90.00
_cell.angle_beta   90.00
_cell.angle_gamma   90.00
#
_symmetry.space_group_name_H-M   'P 1'
#
loop_
_entity.id
_entity.type
_entity.pdbx_description
1 polymer ?
#
loop_
_entity_poly.entity_id
_entity_poly.type
_entity_poly.pdbx_seq_one_letter_code
_entity_poly.pdbx_strand_id
1 'polypeptide(L)'
;MAEPTNTPVPASTPRSTSPVLPQFPAHQALLPLSPLRASRSEPKLRVLHIGDPIRYNPQTYSHFSAQFDVVRPEASERGRAEFIQALKEKRWGEFHAIFRPFWGSGGEMGRWDAELIDLLPPTVKVFASAGAGFDWADTELLGKRGIVYCNSGLAAAEAVADFAVAMIISTFRHLPWCMASATSGDAAEFQTCHDQATAQSHNLRGHVLGLIALGNVGQQIAARCYHGFGMNIHYHDIERKAEDVERGLNATYHPTMESLIRASDCVVLCAPAGHGSFIHADSLRWFRPGARFVNVARGILVEDDALVDALERNQLSTVALDVHENEPNVHERLRYFASQGRAMLTCHNAGGTVETHRGFEELSMRNIMAVLNGGQAITPVNMQHLRK
;
A
#
# COMPACT_ATOMS: atom_id res chain seq x y z
N MET A 1 25.84 -12.07 27.42
CA MET A 1 27.31 -12.25 27.46
C MET A 1 27.88 -11.56 26.24
N ALA A 2 28.79 -10.62 26.42
CA ALA A 2 29.48 -9.94 25.32
C ALA A 2 30.38 -10.94 24.60
N GLU A 3 30.29 -11.04 23.27
CA GLU A 3 31.23 -11.84 22.48
C GLU A 3 32.65 -11.24 22.59
N PRO A 4 33.68 -12.06 22.82
CA PRO A 4 35.05 -11.58 22.89
C PRO A 4 35.56 -11.34 21.46
N THR A 5 35.87 -10.07 21.13
CA THR A 5 36.57 -9.62 19.91
C THR A 5 35.98 -10.09 18.57
N ASN A 6 35.43 -9.16 17.77
CA ASN A 6 35.01 -9.39 16.37
C ASN A 6 35.97 -10.37 15.67
N THR A 7 35.50 -11.59 15.37
CA THR A 7 36.24 -12.57 14.59
C THR A 7 36.66 -11.91 13.27
N PRO A 8 37.97 -11.72 13.01
CA PRO A 8 38.40 -11.09 11.77
C PRO A 8 37.98 -11.99 10.60
N VAL A 9 37.16 -11.47 9.70
CA VAL A 9 36.71 -12.19 8.49
C VAL A 9 37.91 -12.38 7.56
N PRO A 10 38.40 -13.61 7.32
CA PRO A 10 39.51 -13.86 6.39
C PRO A 10 39.28 -13.22 5.02
N ALA A 11 40.35 -12.75 4.37
CA ALA A 11 40.27 -12.12 3.04
C ALA A 11 39.72 -13.07 1.95
N SER A 12 39.80 -14.38 2.17
CA SER A 12 39.28 -15.45 1.32
C SER A 12 37.84 -15.86 1.63
N THR A 13 37.21 -15.31 2.68
CA THR A 13 35.79 -15.57 2.94
C THR A 13 34.95 -14.93 1.83
N PRO A 14 34.03 -15.67 1.18
CA PRO A 14 33.11 -15.09 0.21
C PRO A 14 32.31 -13.96 0.88
N ARG A 15 32.70 -12.70 0.64
CA ARG A 15 32.00 -11.54 1.19
C ARG A 15 30.86 -11.16 0.25
N SER A 16 29.66 -11.07 0.81
CA SER A 16 28.60 -10.27 0.22
C SER A 16 29.03 -8.81 0.30
N THR A 17 29.60 -8.26 -0.76
CA THR A 17 29.76 -6.81 -0.85
C THR A 17 28.39 -6.20 -1.15
N SER A 18 27.85 -5.43 -0.20
CA SER A 18 26.75 -4.50 -0.50
C SER A 18 27.26 -3.48 -1.52
N PRO A 19 26.47 -3.11 -2.54
CA PRO A 19 26.81 -1.98 -3.39
C PRO A 19 26.93 -0.71 -2.55
N VAL A 20 27.81 0.20 -2.95
CA VAL A 20 27.78 1.57 -2.42
C VAL A 20 26.40 2.15 -2.72
N LEU A 21 25.70 2.61 -1.68
CA LEU A 21 24.37 3.22 -1.80
C LEU A 21 24.42 4.36 -2.83
N PRO A 22 23.59 4.33 -3.89
CA PRO A 22 23.37 5.54 -4.66
C PRO A 22 22.66 6.57 -3.76
N GLN A 23 23.12 7.81 -3.83
CA GLN A 23 22.37 8.93 -3.24
C GLN A 23 21.06 9.05 -4.02
N PHE A 24 19.95 8.61 -3.43
CA PHE A 24 18.63 8.90 -3.97
C PHE A 24 18.46 10.42 -4.03
N PRO A 25 17.90 10.99 -5.12
CA PRO A 25 17.54 12.39 -5.12
C PRO A 25 16.59 12.63 -3.93
N ALA A 26 16.95 13.59 -3.09
CA ALA A 26 16.10 14.00 -1.98
C ALA A 26 14.67 14.19 -2.50
N HIS A 27 13.70 13.61 -1.80
CA HIS A 27 12.28 13.87 -2.04
C HIS A 27 12.11 15.37 -2.25
N GLN A 28 11.48 15.77 -3.36
CA GLN A 28 11.16 17.18 -3.62
C GLN A 28 10.53 17.74 -2.35
N ALA A 29 11.25 18.64 -1.68
CA ALA A 29 10.73 19.34 -0.52
C ALA A 29 9.47 20.06 -0.98
N LEU A 30 8.32 19.69 -0.39
CA LEU A 30 7.05 20.36 -0.63
C LEU A 30 7.26 21.86 -0.37
N LEU A 31 6.93 22.68 -1.37
CA LEU A 31 7.12 24.13 -1.29
C LEU A 31 6.41 24.69 -0.03
N PRO A 32 7.04 25.65 0.68
CA PRO A 32 6.42 26.30 1.83
C PRO A 32 5.12 26.99 1.41
N LEU A 33 4.12 26.94 2.31
CA LEU A 33 2.83 27.61 2.10
C LEU A 33 3.05 29.12 1.92
N SER A 34 2.51 29.70 0.86
CA SER A 34 2.53 31.15 0.64
C SER A 34 1.75 31.88 1.74
N PRO A 35 2.20 33.08 2.18
CA PRO A 35 1.48 33.85 3.18
C PRO A 35 0.09 34.28 2.67
N LEU A 36 -0.90 34.22 3.58
CA LEU A 36 -2.28 34.61 3.31
C LEU A 36 -2.35 36.08 2.86
N ARG A 37 -2.83 36.32 1.63
CA ARG A 37 -3.29 37.66 1.23
C ARG A 37 -4.68 37.88 1.80
N ALA A 38 -4.82 38.85 2.71
CA ALA A 38 -6.12 39.33 3.16
C ALA A 38 -6.82 40.05 1.99
N SER A 39 -7.90 39.45 1.48
CA SER A 39 -8.83 40.05 0.53
C SER A 39 -10.23 40.07 1.14
N ARG A 40 -11.06 41.03 0.70
CA ARG A 40 -12.41 41.33 1.21
C ARG A 40 -13.37 40.13 1.09
N SER A 41 -14.43 40.20 1.91
CA SER A 41 -15.39 39.16 2.33
C SER A 41 -16.19 38.48 1.21
N GLU A 42 -15.54 37.66 0.39
CA GLU A 42 -16.25 36.57 -0.29
C GLU A 42 -16.57 35.46 0.73
N PRO A 43 -17.75 34.81 0.64
CA PRO A 43 -18.07 33.69 1.50
C PRO A 43 -17.05 32.56 1.27
N LYS A 44 -16.49 32.03 2.36
CA LYS A 44 -15.52 30.93 2.28
C LYS A 44 -16.14 29.74 1.55
N LEU A 45 -15.38 29.11 0.66
CA LEU A 45 -15.79 27.85 0.06
C LEU A 45 -15.94 26.80 1.16
N ARG A 46 -17.04 26.05 1.08
CA ARG A 46 -17.35 24.99 2.04
C ARG A 46 -16.69 23.66 1.70
N VAL A 47 -16.17 22.97 2.71
CA VAL A 47 -15.58 21.63 2.63
C VAL A 47 -16.37 20.69 3.53
N LEU A 48 -16.83 19.57 2.98
CA LEU A 48 -17.46 18.49 3.73
C LEU A 48 -16.38 17.53 4.26
N HIS A 49 -16.09 17.61 5.56
CA HIS A 49 -15.16 16.74 6.24
C HIS A 49 -15.88 15.48 6.71
N ILE A 50 -15.58 14.32 6.12
CA ILE A 50 -16.11 13.02 6.54
C ILE A 50 -15.07 12.25 7.37
N GLY A 51 -15.47 11.81 8.56
CA GLY A 51 -14.62 11.06 9.49
C GLY A 51 -14.24 11.83 10.77
N ASP A 52 -13.16 11.37 11.40
CA ASP A 52 -12.70 11.87 12.69
C ASP A 52 -12.02 13.24 12.61
N PRO A 53 -11.88 13.99 13.73
CA PRO A 53 -11.14 15.24 13.73
C PRO A 53 -9.66 15.02 13.43
N ILE A 54 -9.00 16.02 12.83
CA ILE A 54 -7.55 16.03 12.61
C ILE A 54 -6.81 15.80 13.92
N ARG A 55 -5.82 14.90 13.87
CA ARG A 55 -5.03 14.47 15.03
C ARG A 55 -3.54 14.79 14.86
N TYR A 56 -2.99 14.65 13.66
CA TYR A 56 -1.53 14.66 13.46
C TYR A 56 -0.99 15.98 12.86
N ASN A 57 -1.82 16.78 12.21
CA ASN A 57 -1.46 18.06 11.56
C ASN A 57 -2.35 19.25 11.99
N PRO A 58 -2.38 19.61 13.29
CA PRO A 58 -3.21 20.72 13.77
C PRO A 58 -2.82 22.07 13.16
N GLN A 59 -1.54 22.30 12.88
CA GLN A 59 -1.06 23.55 12.27
C GLN A 59 -1.56 23.71 10.82
N THR A 60 -1.40 22.67 10.01
CA THR A 60 -1.92 22.64 8.64
C THR A 60 -3.45 22.79 8.63
N TYR A 61 -4.15 22.14 9.57
CA TYR A 61 -5.61 22.27 9.69
C TYR A 61 -6.06 23.67 10.13
N SER A 62 -5.30 24.36 10.96
CA SER A 62 -5.57 25.77 11.30
C SER A 62 -5.49 26.66 10.05
N HIS A 63 -4.48 26.46 9.19
CA HIS A 63 -4.39 27.17 7.91
C HIS A 63 -5.53 26.79 6.95
N PHE A 64 -5.89 25.51 6.92
CA PHE A 64 -6.99 24.99 6.10
C PHE A 64 -8.36 25.59 6.49
N SER A 65 -8.69 25.55 7.78
CA SER A 65 -9.96 26.10 8.32
C SER A 65 -9.99 27.64 8.34
N ALA A 66 -8.83 28.31 8.30
CA ALA A 66 -8.77 29.74 8.07
C ALA A 66 -9.24 30.13 6.65
N GLN A 67 -9.03 29.26 5.65
CA GLN A 67 -9.44 29.49 4.25
C GLN A 67 -10.85 29.00 3.94
N PHE A 68 -11.27 27.88 4.53
CA PHE A 68 -12.53 27.21 4.18
C PHE A 68 -13.51 27.13 5.33
N ASP A 69 -14.80 27.06 5.00
CA ASP A 69 -15.86 26.70 5.94
C ASP A 69 -15.94 25.17 6.02
N VAL A 70 -15.52 24.58 7.14
CA VAL A 70 -15.44 23.12 7.28
C VAL A 70 -16.66 22.60 8.03
N VAL A 71 -17.50 21.86 7.33
CA VAL A 71 -18.68 21.18 7.91
C VAL A 71 -18.34 19.71 8.10
N ARG A 72 -18.57 19.19 9.29
CA ARG A 72 -18.28 17.80 9.64
C ARG A 72 -19.55 17.11 10.14
N PRO A 73 -20.11 16.14 9.40
CA PRO A 73 -21.28 15.37 9.83
C PRO A 73 -21.00 14.59 11.11
N GLU A 74 -22.02 14.47 11.96
CA GLU A 74 -21.94 13.59 13.14
C GLU A 74 -21.80 12.12 12.73
N ALA A 75 -21.33 11.27 13.64
CA ALA A 75 -21.14 9.85 13.33
C ALA A 75 -22.44 9.13 12.91
N SER A 76 -23.57 9.52 13.52
CA SER A 76 -24.92 9.07 13.15
C SER A 76 -25.29 9.42 11.71
N GLU A 77 -24.81 10.57 11.20
CA GLU A 77 -25.13 11.07 9.86
C GLU A 77 -24.27 10.44 8.75
N ARG A 78 -23.23 9.68 9.10
CA ARG A 78 -22.28 9.10 8.12
C ARG A 78 -22.67 7.70 7.64
N GLY A 79 -23.65 7.06 8.28
CA GLY A 79 -24.19 5.79 7.79
C GLY A 79 -24.89 5.97 6.43
N ARG A 80 -24.76 5.01 5.51
CA ARG A 80 -25.17 5.18 4.10
C ARG A 80 -26.58 5.77 3.91
N ALA A 81 -27.60 5.17 4.53
CA ALA A 81 -28.99 5.61 4.37
C ALA A 81 -29.20 7.05 4.86
N GLU A 82 -28.64 7.37 6.03
CA GLU A 82 -28.74 8.70 6.63
C GLU A 82 -27.95 9.74 5.83
N PHE A 83 -26.76 9.38 5.34
CA PHE A 83 -25.93 10.25 4.51
C PHE A 83 -26.62 10.58 3.18
N ILE A 84 -27.25 9.58 2.54
CA ILE A 84 -28.08 9.79 1.34
C ILE A 84 -29.23 10.75 1.64
N GLN A 85 -29.92 10.56 2.75
CA GLN A 85 -31.03 11.42 3.15
C GLN A 85 -30.56 12.86 3.40
N ALA A 86 -29.41 13.03 4.07
CA ALA A 86 -28.79 14.33 4.32
C ALA A 86 -28.42 15.09 3.05
N LEU A 87 -27.90 14.39 2.03
CA LEU A 87 -27.60 14.99 0.72
C LEU A 87 -28.89 15.46 0.02
N LYS A 88 -29.96 14.63 0.03
CA LYS A 88 -31.26 14.99 -0.56
C LYS A 88 -31.90 16.20 0.12
N GLU A 89 -31.79 16.27 1.44
CA GLU A 89 -32.27 17.39 2.27
C GLU A 89 -31.35 18.61 2.22
N LYS A 90 -30.17 18.49 1.60
CA LYS A 90 -29.12 19.52 1.55
C LYS A 90 -28.73 20.01 2.94
N ARG A 91 -28.66 19.12 3.95
CA ARG A 91 -28.35 19.47 5.34
C ARG A 91 -27.03 20.24 5.51
N TRP A 92 -26.03 19.92 4.68
CA TRP A 92 -24.72 20.59 4.71
C TRP A 92 -24.61 21.75 3.69
N GLY A 93 -25.70 22.10 3.01
CA GLY A 93 -25.74 23.13 1.97
C GLY A 93 -24.90 22.77 0.74
N GLU A 94 -24.56 23.80 -0.04
CA GLU A 94 -23.61 23.66 -1.16
C GLU A 94 -22.17 23.55 -0.61
N PHE A 95 -21.40 22.59 -1.13
CA PHE A 95 -19.99 22.39 -0.76
C PHE A 95 -19.14 22.10 -1.99
N HIS A 96 -17.86 22.44 -1.89
CA HIS A 96 -16.93 22.50 -3.03
C HIS A 96 -15.90 21.38 -2.98
N ALA A 97 -15.68 20.79 -1.79
CA ALA A 97 -14.79 19.66 -1.62
C ALA A 97 -15.33 18.64 -0.62
N ILE A 98 -14.91 17.40 -0.81
CA ILE A 98 -15.07 16.31 0.15
C ILE A 98 -13.69 15.97 0.69
N PHE A 99 -13.57 15.96 2.01
CA PHE A 99 -12.34 15.74 2.73
C PHE A 99 -12.47 14.51 3.63
N ARG A 100 -11.71 13.45 3.32
CA ARG A 100 -11.60 12.25 4.15
C ARG A 100 -10.15 12.06 4.61
N PRO A 101 -9.73 12.62 5.76
CA PRO A 101 -8.33 12.59 6.21
C PRO A 101 -7.86 11.25 6.78
N PHE A 102 -8.78 10.33 7.10
CA PHE A 102 -8.45 9.07 7.76
C PHE A 102 -8.86 7.86 6.95
N TRP A 103 -8.03 6.82 7.00
CA TRP A 103 -8.38 5.54 6.40
C TRP A 103 -9.40 4.78 7.25
N GLY A 104 -9.25 4.78 8.58
CA GLY A 104 -10.13 4.05 9.49
C GLY A 104 -11.50 4.68 9.76
N SER A 105 -11.75 5.92 9.32
CA SER A 105 -13.04 6.61 9.47
C SER A 105 -13.42 7.38 8.21
N GLY A 106 -14.66 7.91 8.16
CA GLY A 106 -15.18 8.58 6.97
C GLY A 106 -15.54 7.63 5.81
N GLY A 107 -15.58 6.32 6.07
CA GLY A 107 -16.00 5.27 5.14
C GLY A 107 -17.34 4.62 5.48
N GLU A 108 -18.06 5.14 6.48
CA GLU A 108 -19.28 4.54 7.06
C GLU A 108 -20.46 4.48 6.06
N MET A 109 -20.43 5.31 5.00
CA MET A 109 -21.41 5.32 3.92
C MET A 109 -21.16 4.24 2.85
N GLY A 110 -20.06 3.49 2.98
CA GLY A 110 -19.67 2.43 2.07
C GLY A 110 -19.21 2.94 0.71
N ARG A 111 -19.54 2.21 -0.34
CA ARG A 111 -19.07 2.47 -1.70
C ARG A 111 -19.62 3.80 -2.24
N TRP A 112 -18.74 4.62 -2.77
CA TRP A 112 -19.10 5.84 -3.51
C TRP A 112 -19.39 5.48 -4.96
N ASP A 113 -20.63 5.10 -5.21
CA ASP A 113 -21.20 4.74 -6.52
C ASP A 113 -22.20 5.81 -6.98
N ALA A 114 -22.94 5.54 -8.06
CA ALA A 114 -23.93 6.46 -8.62
C ALA A 114 -24.99 6.90 -7.59
N GLU A 115 -25.40 6.04 -6.65
CA GLU A 115 -26.41 6.40 -5.64
C GLU A 115 -25.95 7.57 -4.75
N LEU A 116 -24.67 7.61 -4.39
CA LEU A 116 -24.09 8.71 -3.61
C LEU A 116 -23.59 9.85 -4.50
N ILE A 117 -22.86 9.52 -5.56
CA ILE A 117 -22.21 10.51 -6.42
C ILE A 117 -23.26 11.36 -7.14
N ASP A 118 -24.40 10.78 -7.54
CA ASP A 118 -25.43 11.53 -8.26
C ASP A 118 -26.09 12.62 -7.41
N LEU A 119 -26.11 12.43 -6.09
CA LEU A 119 -26.66 13.37 -5.11
C LEU A 119 -25.71 14.51 -4.74
N LEU A 120 -24.45 14.47 -5.19
CA LEU A 120 -23.50 15.52 -4.88
C LEU A 120 -23.94 16.87 -5.48
N PRO A 121 -23.73 17.99 -4.77
CA PRO A 121 -23.94 19.31 -5.33
C PRO A 121 -23.08 19.54 -6.59
N PRO A 122 -23.56 20.32 -7.57
CA PRO A 122 -22.78 20.65 -8.77
C PRO A 122 -21.55 21.53 -8.48
N THR A 123 -21.50 22.10 -7.27
CA THR A 123 -20.41 22.94 -6.76
C THR A 123 -19.15 22.14 -6.38
N VAL A 124 -19.25 20.81 -6.19
CA VAL A 124 -18.10 19.95 -5.82
C VAL A 124 -17.07 19.91 -6.96
N LYS A 125 -15.81 20.19 -6.63
CA LYS A 125 -14.66 20.18 -7.56
C LYS A 125 -13.60 19.14 -7.21
N VAL A 126 -13.47 18.78 -5.93
CA VAL A 126 -12.44 17.85 -5.48
C VAL A 126 -12.93 16.93 -4.37
N PHE A 127 -12.53 15.67 -4.45
CA PHE A 127 -12.65 14.71 -3.36
C PHE A 127 -11.24 14.21 -3.03
N ALA A 128 -10.71 14.63 -1.89
CA ALA A 128 -9.42 14.14 -1.38
C ALA A 128 -9.65 13.13 -0.25
N SER A 129 -9.06 11.94 -0.41
CA SER A 129 -9.17 10.84 0.54
C SER A 129 -7.81 10.31 0.97
N ALA A 130 -7.74 9.93 2.24
CA ALA A 130 -6.72 9.07 2.79
C ALA A 130 -6.74 7.68 2.15
N GLY A 131 -5.57 7.02 2.15
CA GLY A 131 -5.36 5.71 1.55
C GLY A 131 -4.78 5.76 0.13
N ALA A 132 -4.18 4.64 -0.29
CA ALA A 132 -3.65 4.46 -1.64
C ALA A 132 -4.72 3.94 -2.62
N GLY A 133 -5.40 2.85 -2.26
CA GLY A 133 -6.44 2.30 -3.12
C GLY A 133 -7.78 3.02 -2.97
N PHE A 134 -8.52 3.03 -4.07
CA PHE A 134 -9.75 3.76 -4.26
C PHE A 134 -10.84 2.87 -4.87
N ASP A 135 -10.74 1.56 -4.68
CA ASP A 135 -11.65 0.54 -5.23
C ASP A 135 -13.11 0.73 -4.74
N TRP A 136 -13.27 1.41 -3.61
CA TRP A 136 -14.55 1.78 -3.00
C TRP A 136 -15.18 3.04 -3.61
N ALA A 137 -14.49 3.77 -4.49
CA ALA A 137 -14.97 4.99 -5.12
C ALA A 137 -14.97 4.89 -6.65
N ASP A 138 -16.10 5.20 -7.29
CA ASP A 138 -16.20 5.31 -8.74
C ASP A 138 -15.55 6.60 -9.25
N THR A 139 -14.22 6.53 -9.39
CA THR A 139 -13.40 7.68 -9.80
C THR A 139 -13.64 8.10 -11.25
N GLU A 140 -14.13 7.20 -12.10
CA GLU A 140 -14.54 7.51 -13.46
C GLU A 140 -15.84 8.35 -13.45
N LEU A 141 -16.85 7.96 -12.67
CA LEU A 141 -18.07 8.73 -12.52
C LEU A 141 -17.82 10.12 -11.91
N LEU A 142 -16.97 10.19 -10.88
CA LEU A 142 -16.51 11.46 -10.32
C LEU A 142 -15.85 12.34 -11.40
N GLY A 143 -14.97 11.78 -12.21
CA GLY A 143 -14.31 12.48 -13.31
C GLY A 143 -15.29 12.98 -14.38
N LYS A 144 -16.26 12.15 -14.78
CA LYS A 144 -17.34 12.52 -15.72
C LYS A 144 -18.20 13.68 -15.22
N ARG A 145 -18.30 13.86 -13.89
CA ARG A 145 -18.96 15.00 -13.22
C ARG A 145 -18.04 16.21 -13.01
N GLY A 146 -16.79 16.15 -13.43
CA GLY A 146 -15.81 17.23 -13.25
C GLY A 146 -15.22 17.31 -11.84
N ILE A 147 -15.28 16.22 -11.07
CA ILE A 147 -14.73 16.13 -9.71
C ILE A 147 -13.36 15.43 -9.79
N VAL A 148 -12.32 16.14 -9.39
CA VAL A 148 -10.97 15.57 -9.25
C VAL A 148 -10.92 14.70 -8.00
N TYR A 149 -10.58 13.42 -8.15
CA TYR A 149 -10.34 12.53 -7.03
C TYR A 149 -8.84 12.45 -6.75
N CYS A 150 -8.47 12.74 -5.50
CA CYS A 150 -7.08 12.67 -5.02
C CYS A 150 -6.99 11.59 -3.95
N ASN A 151 -6.07 10.64 -4.13
CA ASN A 151 -5.70 9.71 -3.06
C ASN A 151 -4.48 10.24 -2.30
N SER A 152 -4.10 9.54 -1.24
CA SER A 152 -2.91 9.87 -0.46
C SER A 152 -1.87 8.74 -0.45
N GLY A 153 -1.85 7.92 -1.51
CA GLY A 153 -1.04 6.69 -1.54
C GLY A 153 0.46 6.90 -1.42
N LEU A 154 0.97 8.07 -1.85
CA LEU A 154 2.38 8.44 -1.69
C LEU A 154 2.83 8.45 -0.22
N ALA A 155 1.94 8.82 0.71
CA ALA A 155 2.25 8.88 2.14
C ALA A 155 2.49 7.50 2.77
N ALA A 156 1.92 6.43 2.19
CA ALA A 156 2.03 5.07 2.71
C ALA A 156 3.13 4.24 2.05
N ALA A 157 3.73 4.73 0.96
CA ALA A 157 4.60 3.92 0.11
C ALA A 157 5.84 3.39 0.86
N GLU A 158 6.40 4.20 1.75
CA GLU A 158 7.56 3.84 2.57
C GLU A 158 7.22 2.77 3.60
N ALA A 159 6.14 2.98 4.37
CA ALA A 159 5.67 2.04 5.36
C ALA A 159 5.35 0.66 4.76
N VAL A 160 4.62 0.64 3.63
CA VAL A 160 4.29 -0.62 2.93
C VAL A 160 5.56 -1.32 2.43
N ALA A 161 6.55 -0.58 1.93
CA ALA A 161 7.78 -1.16 1.45
C ALA A 161 8.62 -1.78 2.58
N ASP A 162 8.73 -1.10 3.73
CA ASP A 162 9.42 -1.64 4.91
C ASP A 162 8.74 -2.92 5.42
N PHE A 163 7.41 -2.90 5.48
CA PHE A 163 6.62 -4.05 5.90
C PHE A 163 6.77 -5.22 4.92
N ALA A 164 6.73 -4.96 3.61
CA ALA A 164 6.95 -5.96 2.57
C ALA A 164 8.35 -6.59 2.66
N VAL A 165 9.39 -5.81 2.99
CA VAL A 165 10.73 -6.36 3.22
C VAL A 165 10.74 -7.32 4.41
N ALA A 166 10.07 -7.00 5.51
CA ALA A 166 9.91 -7.92 6.64
C ALA A 166 9.19 -9.22 6.22
N MET A 167 8.14 -9.11 5.39
CA MET A 167 7.41 -10.26 4.83
C MET A 167 8.29 -11.10 3.89
N ILE A 168 9.09 -10.47 3.03
CA ILE A 168 10.05 -11.18 2.17
C ILE A 168 11.05 -11.95 3.04
N ILE A 169 11.67 -11.30 4.04
CA ILE A 169 12.58 -11.97 4.98
C ILE A 169 11.89 -13.15 5.66
N SER A 170 10.64 -12.97 6.10
CA SER A 170 9.81 -14.00 6.71
C SER A 170 9.71 -15.26 5.85
N THR A 171 9.45 -15.10 4.54
CA THR A 171 9.36 -16.24 3.62
C THR A 171 10.68 -16.98 3.39
N PHE A 172 11.82 -16.30 3.51
CA PHE A 172 13.15 -16.90 3.37
C PHE A 172 13.67 -17.57 4.65
N ARG A 173 13.19 -17.12 5.82
CA ARG A 173 13.74 -17.46 7.14
C ARG A 173 12.76 -18.20 8.05
N HIS A 174 11.59 -18.55 7.54
CA HIS A 174 10.53 -19.27 8.27
C HIS A 174 10.19 -18.60 9.61
N LEU A 175 10.14 -17.26 9.63
CA LEU A 175 9.95 -16.51 10.87
C LEU A 175 8.69 -16.90 11.67
N PRO A 176 7.52 -17.20 11.05
CA PRO A 176 6.35 -17.62 11.80
C PRO A 176 6.59 -18.91 12.59
N TRP A 177 7.30 -19.89 12.00
CA TRP A 177 7.69 -21.12 12.69
C TRP A 177 8.66 -20.81 13.85
N CYS A 178 9.73 -20.07 13.56
CA CYS A 178 10.75 -19.72 14.56
C CYS A 178 10.15 -18.96 15.75
N MET A 179 9.25 -18.01 15.50
CA MET A 179 8.58 -17.23 16.54
C MET A 179 7.63 -18.10 17.35
N ALA A 180 6.80 -18.92 16.69
CA ALA A 180 5.87 -19.81 17.37
C ALA A 180 6.61 -20.78 18.31
N SER A 181 7.64 -21.48 17.82
CA SER A 181 8.44 -22.41 18.62
C SER A 181 9.22 -21.73 19.76
N ALA A 182 9.66 -20.48 19.58
CA ALA A 182 10.29 -19.73 20.68
C ALA A 182 9.29 -19.32 21.78
N THR A 183 8.02 -19.15 21.43
CA THR A 183 6.96 -18.69 22.35
C THR A 183 6.11 -19.82 22.92
N SER A 184 6.29 -21.06 22.48
CA SER A 184 5.44 -22.19 22.90
C SER A 184 5.69 -22.65 24.35
N GLY A 185 6.88 -22.32 24.89
CA GLY A 185 7.30 -22.83 26.20
C GLY A 185 7.76 -24.29 26.18
N ASP A 186 7.82 -24.92 25.00
CA ASP A 186 8.27 -26.30 24.82
C ASP A 186 9.72 -26.34 24.31
N ALA A 187 10.63 -26.88 25.13
CA ALA A 187 12.04 -27.02 24.79
C ALA A 187 12.28 -27.96 23.59
N ALA A 188 11.45 -28.99 23.40
CA ALA A 188 11.56 -29.91 22.27
C ALA A 188 11.13 -29.24 20.97
N GLU A 189 10.09 -28.40 20.99
CA GLU A 189 9.70 -27.59 19.82
C GLU A 189 10.79 -26.59 19.44
N PHE A 190 11.38 -25.91 20.42
CA PHE A 190 12.50 -25.00 20.19
C PHE A 190 13.65 -25.72 19.49
N GLN A 191 14.09 -26.87 20.04
CA GLN A 191 15.20 -27.64 19.49
C GLN A 191 14.88 -28.15 18.06
N THR A 192 13.66 -28.67 17.86
CA THR A 192 13.21 -29.15 16.55
C THR A 192 13.24 -28.03 15.50
N CYS A 193 12.71 -26.86 15.85
CA CYS A 193 12.74 -25.69 14.97
C CYS A 193 14.18 -25.26 14.65
N HIS A 194 15.04 -25.17 15.67
CA HIS A 194 16.44 -24.80 15.50
C HIS A 194 17.17 -25.72 14.50
N ASP A 195 16.99 -27.03 14.63
CA ASP A 195 17.67 -28.03 13.81
C ASP A 195 17.11 -28.09 12.37
N GLN A 196 15.79 -27.89 12.20
CA GLN A 196 15.13 -28.10 10.91
C GLN A 196 14.90 -26.82 10.09
N ALA A 197 14.63 -25.68 10.73
CA ALA A 197 14.41 -24.42 10.03
C ALA A 197 15.70 -23.91 9.38
N THR A 198 16.85 -24.18 9.99
CA THR A 198 18.18 -23.84 9.45
C THR A 198 18.50 -24.60 8.17
N ALA A 199 17.99 -25.83 8.02
CA ALA A 199 18.13 -26.64 6.80
C ALA A 199 17.22 -26.19 5.65
N GLN A 200 16.17 -25.41 5.93
CA GLN A 200 15.20 -24.91 4.94
C GLN A 200 15.36 -23.42 4.64
N SER A 201 16.04 -22.67 5.52
CA SER A 201 16.21 -21.24 5.38
C SER A 201 17.21 -20.88 4.28
N HIS A 202 16.95 -19.77 3.61
CA HIS A 202 17.84 -19.24 2.58
C HIS A 202 18.22 -17.78 2.89
N ASN A 203 19.42 -17.38 2.46
CA ASN A 203 19.78 -15.97 2.39
C ASN A 203 19.04 -15.30 1.22
N LEU A 204 18.64 -14.04 1.35
CA LEU A 204 18.00 -13.29 0.26
C LEU A 204 18.98 -13.05 -0.91
N ARG A 205 20.25 -12.77 -0.60
CA ARG A 205 21.28 -12.43 -1.58
C ARG A 205 21.36 -13.45 -2.72
N GLY A 206 21.44 -12.94 -3.95
CA GLY A 206 21.60 -13.74 -5.16
C GLY A 206 20.30 -14.37 -5.68
N HIS A 207 19.24 -14.39 -4.88
CA HIS A 207 17.92 -14.83 -5.35
C HIS A 207 17.22 -13.72 -6.14
N VAL A 208 16.33 -14.14 -7.04
CA VAL A 208 15.52 -13.24 -7.86
C VAL A 208 14.25 -12.85 -7.11
N LEU A 209 14.06 -11.54 -6.95
CA LEU A 209 12.81 -10.93 -6.49
C LEU A 209 12.02 -10.45 -7.71
N GLY A 210 10.87 -11.07 -7.96
CA GLY A 210 9.95 -10.67 -9.03
C GLY A 210 8.84 -9.75 -8.52
N LEU A 211 8.75 -8.54 -9.06
CA LEU A 211 7.71 -7.57 -8.70
C LEU A 211 6.62 -7.51 -9.78
N ILE A 212 5.38 -7.82 -9.40
CA ILE A 212 4.21 -7.56 -10.24
C ILE A 212 3.77 -6.12 -9.97
N ALA A 213 4.00 -5.24 -10.96
CA ALA A 213 3.95 -3.78 -10.93
C ALA A 213 5.13 -3.12 -10.19
N LEU A 214 5.85 -2.23 -10.89
CA LEU A 214 6.99 -1.46 -10.37
C LEU A 214 6.59 0.00 -10.14
N GLY A 215 5.45 0.21 -9.46
CA GLY A 215 5.00 1.52 -9.01
C GLY A 215 5.81 2.06 -7.81
N ASN A 216 5.28 3.07 -7.11
CA ASN A 216 5.99 3.71 -5.99
C ASN A 216 6.40 2.72 -4.89
N VAL A 217 5.49 1.84 -4.46
CA VAL A 217 5.78 0.79 -3.48
C VAL A 217 6.80 -0.21 -4.03
N GLY A 218 6.59 -0.71 -5.25
CA GLY A 218 7.47 -1.70 -5.87
C GLY A 218 8.91 -1.20 -6.04
N GLN A 219 9.10 0.07 -6.45
CA GLN A 219 10.43 0.68 -6.55
C GLN A 219 11.12 0.81 -5.20
N GLN A 220 10.36 1.16 -4.16
CA GLN A 220 10.90 1.26 -2.79
C GLN A 220 11.30 -0.11 -2.21
N ILE A 221 10.53 -1.17 -2.51
CA ILE A 221 10.88 -2.56 -2.17
C ILE A 221 12.13 -2.97 -2.94
N ALA A 222 12.15 -2.77 -4.26
CA ALA A 222 13.28 -3.08 -5.12
C ALA A 222 14.58 -2.42 -4.64
N ALA A 223 14.54 -1.12 -4.31
CA ALA A 223 15.69 -0.39 -3.83
C ALA A 223 16.29 -1.02 -2.56
N ARG A 224 15.44 -1.34 -1.58
CA ARG A 224 15.86 -1.97 -0.31
C ARG A 224 16.41 -3.38 -0.54
N CYS A 225 15.72 -4.20 -1.33
CA CYS A 225 16.13 -5.57 -1.60
C CYS A 225 17.40 -5.64 -2.45
N TYR A 226 17.58 -4.73 -3.41
CA TYR A 226 18.78 -4.66 -4.24
C TYR A 226 19.99 -4.16 -3.43
N HIS A 227 19.91 -2.94 -2.88
CA HIS A 227 21.05 -2.32 -2.22
C HIS A 227 21.34 -2.90 -0.83
N GLY A 228 20.29 -3.23 -0.07
CA GLY A 228 20.40 -3.75 1.29
C GLY A 228 20.67 -5.24 1.36
N PHE A 229 19.97 -6.03 0.53
CA PHE A 229 19.99 -7.50 0.62
C PHE A 229 20.65 -8.20 -0.57
N GLY A 230 21.05 -7.48 -1.62
CA GLY A 230 21.74 -8.05 -2.78
C GLY A 230 20.88 -9.02 -3.59
N MET A 231 19.56 -8.81 -3.64
CA MET A 231 18.65 -9.57 -4.50
C MET A 231 18.74 -9.08 -5.95
N ASN A 232 18.47 -9.96 -6.91
CA ASN A 232 18.33 -9.59 -8.31
C ASN A 232 16.89 -9.13 -8.57
N ILE A 233 16.70 -7.89 -9.01
CA ILE A 233 15.37 -7.31 -9.18
C ILE A 233 14.84 -7.61 -10.58
N HIS A 234 13.71 -8.30 -10.64
CA HIS A 234 12.96 -8.53 -11.86
C HIS A 234 11.57 -7.91 -11.72
N TYR A 235 10.97 -7.42 -12.80
CA TYR A 235 9.62 -6.87 -12.73
C TYR A 235 8.83 -7.06 -14.03
N HIS A 236 7.52 -7.03 -13.88
CA HIS A 236 6.56 -6.88 -14.98
C HIS A 236 5.59 -5.76 -14.62
N ASP A 237 5.25 -4.93 -15.60
CA ASP A 237 4.32 -3.82 -15.45
C ASP A 237 3.65 -3.57 -16.82
N ILE A 238 2.49 -2.91 -16.79
CA ILE A 238 1.71 -2.56 -18.01
C ILE A 238 2.52 -1.70 -18.97
N GLU A 239 3.40 -0.86 -18.40
CA GLU A 239 4.34 -0.02 -19.12
C GLU A 239 5.73 -0.21 -18.53
N ARG A 240 6.71 -0.48 -19.41
CA ARG A 240 8.11 -0.57 -19.02
C ARG A 240 8.56 0.77 -18.44
N LYS A 241 9.30 0.72 -17.33
CA LYS A 241 9.84 1.92 -16.70
C LYS A 241 10.96 2.53 -17.53
N ALA A 242 11.18 3.83 -17.31
CA ALA A 242 12.27 4.55 -17.94
C ALA A 242 13.62 3.91 -17.57
N GLU A 243 14.59 4.01 -18.49
CA GLU A 243 15.89 3.34 -18.37
C GLU A 243 16.70 3.77 -17.14
N ASP A 244 16.48 4.98 -16.64
CA ASP A 244 17.11 5.48 -15.42
C ASP A 244 16.61 4.78 -14.16
N VAL A 245 15.31 4.49 -14.07
CA VAL A 245 14.72 3.67 -13.00
C VAL A 245 15.28 2.26 -13.05
N GLU A 246 15.32 1.63 -14.23
CA GLU A 246 15.87 0.28 -14.38
C GLU A 246 17.36 0.22 -14.01
N ARG A 247 18.16 1.18 -14.49
CA ARG A 247 19.59 1.26 -14.20
C ARG A 247 19.88 1.48 -12.71
N GLY A 248 19.09 2.32 -12.03
CA GLY A 248 19.26 2.59 -10.60
C GLY A 248 19.04 1.35 -9.72
N LEU A 249 18.14 0.47 -10.15
CA LEU A 249 17.77 -0.75 -9.43
C LEU A 249 18.43 -2.02 -9.99
N ASN A 250 19.21 -1.89 -11.07
CA ASN A 250 19.65 -3.01 -11.91
C ASN A 250 18.49 -3.98 -12.22
N ALA A 251 17.32 -3.41 -12.54
CA ALA A 251 16.08 -4.16 -12.69
C ALA A 251 15.95 -4.76 -14.09
N THR A 252 15.54 -6.03 -14.15
CA THR A 252 15.26 -6.73 -15.41
C THR A 252 13.76 -6.71 -15.71
N TYR A 253 13.36 -6.07 -16.81
CA TYR A 253 11.98 -6.08 -17.28
C TYR A 253 11.59 -7.39 -17.95
N HIS A 254 10.39 -7.87 -17.65
CA HIS A 254 9.74 -9.02 -18.27
C HIS A 254 8.50 -8.57 -19.04
N PRO A 255 8.35 -8.93 -20.32
CA PRO A 255 7.21 -8.52 -21.14
C PRO A 255 5.89 -9.20 -20.73
N THR A 256 5.96 -10.32 -20.01
CA THR A 256 4.77 -11.04 -19.52
C THR A 256 4.93 -11.45 -18.05
N MET A 257 3.81 -11.54 -17.34
CA MET A 257 3.77 -12.06 -15.97
C MET A 257 4.30 -13.50 -15.89
N GLU A 258 4.02 -14.35 -16.89
CA GLU A 258 4.57 -15.71 -16.94
C GLU A 258 6.11 -15.69 -16.96
N SER A 259 6.73 -14.88 -17.82
CA SER A 259 8.19 -14.80 -17.89
C SER A 259 8.82 -14.31 -16.58
N LEU A 260 8.17 -13.34 -15.92
CA LEU A 260 8.58 -12.86 -14.59
C LEU A 260 8.50 -13.98 -13.55
N ILE A 261 7.33 -14.61 -13.39
CA ILE A 261 7.08 -15.59 -12.33
C ILE A 261 8.00 -16.80 -12.50
N ARG A 262 8.21 -17.26 -13.75
CA ARG A 262 9.17 -18.35 -14.05
C ARG A 262 10.62 -17.98 -13.77
N ALA A 263 10.97 -16.70 -13.74
CA ALA A 263 12.33 -16.25 -13.45
C ALA A 263 12.58 -16.06 -11.94
N SER A 264 11.53 -16.03 -11.12
CA SER A 264 11.59 -15.51 -9.75
C SER A 264 11.66 -16.60 -8.68
N ASP A 265 12.43 -16.36 -7.63
CA ASP A 265 12.49 -17.22 -6.44
C ASP A 265 11.48 -16.75 -5.36
N CYS A 266 11.19 -15.45 -5.34
CA CYS A 266 10.14 -14.83 -4.55
C CYS A 266 9.39 -13.82 -5.42
N VAL A 267 8.07 -13.92 -5.47
CA VAL A 267 7.20 -12.98 -6.18
C VAL A 267 6.47 -12.08 -5.19
N VAL A 268 6.47 -10.78 -5.43
CA VAL A 268 5.77 -9.77 -4.63
C VAL A 268 4.73 -9.09 -5.52
N LEU A 269 3.48 -9.10 -5.06
CA LEU A 269 2.37 -8.43 -5.73
C LEU A 269 2.20 -7.01 -5.20
N CYS A 270 2.34 -6.02 -6.09
CA CYS A 270 2.21 -4.58 -5.81
C CYS A 270 1.22 -3.87 -6.74
N ALA A 271 0.45 -4.61 -7.53
CA ALA A 271 -0.46 -4.07 -8.53
C ALA A 271 -1.72 -3.42 -7.92
N PRO A 272 -2.29 -2.39 -8.54
CA PRO A 272 -3.62 -1.91 -8.17
C PRO A 272 -4.70 -2.97 -8.46
N ALA A 273 -5.83 -2.90 -7.78
CA ALA A 273 -7.00 -3.69 -8.13
C ALA A 273 -7.70 -3.17 -9.39
N GLY A 274 -8.54 -4.00 -10.02
CA GLY A 274 -9.37 -3.62 -11.17
C GLY A 274 -9.23 -4.49 -12.43
N HIS A 275 -8.30 -5.45 -12.45
CA HIS A 275 -8.03 -6.31 -13.62
C HIS A 275 -8.31 -7.80 -13.38
N GLY A 276 -9.10 -8.13 -12.35
CA GLY A 276 -9.31 -9.52 -11.90
C GLY A 276 -8.14 -10.03 -11.06
N SER A 277 -8.11 -11.35 -10.81
CA SER A 277 -7.04 -12.00 -10.05
C SER A 277 -5.78 -12.14 -10.89
N PHE A 278 -4.63 -11.76 -10.32
CA PHE A 278 -3.31 -12.01 -10.92
C PHE A 278 -2.78 -13.39 -10.53
N ILE A 279 -3.10 -13.85 -9.32
CA ILE A 279 -2.64 -15.12 -8.79
C ILE A 279 -3.83 -16.08 -8.69
N HIS A 280 -4.01 -16.83 -9.76
CA HIS A 280 -5.04 -17.86 -9.94
C HIS A 280 -4.38 -19.21 -10.29
N ALA A 281 -5.18 -20.27 -10.39
CA ALA A 281 -4.71 -21.65 -10.61
C ALA A 281 -3.69 -21.80 -11.77
N ASP A 282 -3.91 -21.13 -12.90
CA ASP A 282 -2.97 -21.20 -14.04
C ASP A 282 -1.68 -20.44 -13.80
N SER A 283 -1.75 -19.22 -13.26
CA SER A 283 -0.57 -18.41 -12.96
C SER A 283 0.34 -19.08 -11.92
N LEU A 284 -0.26 -19.82 -10.98
CA LEU A 284 0.47 -20.58 -9.97
C LEU A 284 1.36 -21.64 -10.61
N ARG A 285 0.97 -22.23 -11.74
CA ARG A 285 1.79 -23.22 -12.50
C ARG A 285 3.08 -22.62 -13.08
N TRP A 286 3.22 -21.30 -13.09
CA TRP A 286 4.44 -20.62 -13.53
C TRP A 286 5.49 -20.54 -12.43
N PHE A 287 5.08 -20.65 -11.16
CA PHE A 287 6.01 -20.65 -10.03
C PHE A 287 6.90 -21.88 -10.07
N ARG A 288 8.18 -21.66 -9.81
CA ARG A 288 9.15 -22.73 -9.58
C ARG A 288 8.76 -23.52 -8.33
N PRO A 289 9.00 -24.84 -8.28
CA PRO A 289 8.85 -25.59 -7.04
C PRO A 289 9.68 -24.97 -5.91
N GLY A 290 9.06 -24.76 -4.74
CA GLY A 290 9.70 -24.11 -3.59
C GLY A 290 9.83 -22.59 -3.70
N ALA A 291 9.15 -21.94 -4.66
CA ALA A 291 9.10 -20.50 -4.74
C ALA A 291 8.30 -19.89 -3.57
N ARG A 292 8.44 -18.57 -3.40
CA ARG A 292 7.81 -17.80 -2.32
C ARG A 292 6.88 -16.75 -2.91
N PHE A 293 5.83 -16.40 -2.17
CA PHE A 293 4.90 -15.37 -2.60
C PHE A 293 4.54 -14.39 -1.48
N VAL A 294 4.50 -13.11 -1.81
CA VAL A 294 4.17 -12.01 -0.90
C VAL A 294 3.08 -11.14 -1.52
N ASN A 295 2.03 -10.82 -0.76
CA ASN A 295 0.98 -9.89 -1.20
C ASN A 295 0.82 -8.72 -0.22
N VAL A 296 1.08 -7.51 -0.71
CA VAL A 296 0.85 -6.23 -0.02
C VAL A 296 -0.06 -5.28 -0.84
N ALA A 297 -0.69 -5.81 -1.88
CA ALA A 297 -1.55 -5.07 -2.79
C ALA A 297 -3.01 -5.12 -2.33
N ARG A 298 -3.77 -6.08 -2.85
CA ARG A 298 -5.17 -6.35 -2.50
C ARG A 298 -5.40 -7.84 -2.47
N GLY A 299 -6.24 -8.30 -1.56
CA GLY A 299 -6.56 -9.72 -1.41
C GLY A 299 -7.29 -10.29 -2.62
N ILE A 300 -8.25 -9.54 -3.18
CA ILE A 300 -9.03 -9.92 -4.38
C ILE A 300 -8.20 -10.17 -5.64
N LEU A 301 -6.90 -9.86 -5.61
CA LEU A 301 -5.97 -10.12 -6.71
C LEU A 301 -5.38 -11.54 -6.66
N VAL A 302 -5.76 -12.32 -5.66
CA VAL A 302 -5.30 -13.69 -5.40
C VAL A 302 -6.52 -14.55 -5.12
N GLU A 303 -6.61 -15.71 -5.76
CA GLU A 303 -7.59 -16.73 -5.43
C GLU A 303 -7.06 -17.56 -4.26
N ASP A 304 -7.63 -17.37 -3.06
CA ASP A 304 -7.11 -17.99 -1.84
C ASP A 304 -7.11 -19.53 -1.93
N ASP A 305 -8.17 -20.11 -2.53
CA ASP A 305 -8.29 -21.56 -2.77
C ASP A 305 -7.16 -22.10 -3.64
N ALA A 306 -6.81 -21.40 -4.72
CA ALA A 306 -5.73 -21.81 -5.60
C ALA A 306 -4.37 -21.66 -4.89
N LEU A 307 -4.19 -20.60 -4.10
CA LEU A 307 -2.96 -20.35 -3.35
C LEU A 307 -2.69 -21.47 -2.32
N VAL A 308 -3.72 -21.89 -1.58
CA VAL A 308 -3.57 -22.99 -0.59
C VAL A 308 -3.31 -24.34 -1.25
N ASP A 309 -3.92 -24.61 -2.41
CA ASP A 309 -3.61 -25.79 -3.22
C ASP A 309 -2.12 -25.84 -3.62
N ALA A 310 -1.54 -24.68 -3.98
CA ALA A 310 -0.12 -24.55 -4.31
C ALA A 310 0.80 -24.80 -3.08
N LEU A 311 0.38 -24.37 -1.88
CA LEU A 311 1.09 -24.65 -0.63
C LEU A 311 1.05 -26.15 -0.28
N GLU A 312 -0.11 -26.80 -0.41
CA GLU A 312 -0.26 -28.24 -0.16
C GLU A 312 0.61 -29.09 -1.08
N ARG A 313 0.73 -28.69 -2.36
CA ARG A 313 1.57 -29.36 -3.35
C ARG A 313 3.06 -29.02 -3.23
N ASN A 314 3.45 -28.21 -2.24
CA ASN A 314 4.81 -27.66 -2.08
C ASN A 314 5.34 -26.94 -3.33
N GLN A 315 4.44 -26.46 -4.18
CA GLN A 315 4.83 -25.59 -5.28
C GLN A 315 5.31 -24.26 -4.72
N LEU A 316 4.59 -23.73 -3.73
CA LEU A 316 5.06 -22.64 -2.88
C LEU A 316 5.59 -23.20 -1.56
N SER A 317 6.80 -22.78 -1.17
CA SER A 317 7.36 -23.17 0.13
C SER A 317 6.64 -22.45 1.26
N THR A 318 6.49 -21.13 1.10
CA THR A 318 6.00 -20.18 2.11
C THR A 318 5.30 -19.00 1.43
N VAL A 319 4.33 -18.42 2.14
CA VAL A 319 3.63 -17.20 1.73
C VAL A 319 3.65 -16.16 2.84
N ALA A 320 3.55 -14.89 2.47
CA ALA A 320 3.28 -13.81 3.40
C ALA A 320 2.19 -12.88 2.84
N LEU A 321 1.10 -12.68 3.56
CA LEU A 321 -0.06 -11.92 3.10
C LEU A 321 -0.43 -10.87 4.14
N ASP A 322 -0.44 -9.59 3.73
CA ASP A 322 -1.04 -8.51 4.53
C ASP A 322 -2.51 -8.29 4.19
N VAL A 323 -2.93 -8.77 3.02
CA VAL A 323 -4.27 -8.60 2.46
C VAL A 323 -4.86 -9.96 2.08
N HIS A 324 -6.17 -10.11 2.17
CA HIS A 324 -6.88 -11.39 2.03
C HIS A 324 -8.12 -11.28 1.13
N GLU A 325 -8.45 -12.33 0.38
CA GLU A 325 -9.52 -12.28 -0.63
C GLU A 325 -10.87 -11.82 -0.04
N ASN A 326 -11.21 -12.30 1.16
CA ASN A 326 -12.47 -12.01 1.85
C ASN A 326 -12.25 -11.27 3.19
N GLU A 327 -11.50 -10.18 3.20
CA GLU A 327 -11.31 -9.35 4.40
C GLU A 327 -12.64 -8.93 5.07
N PRO A 328 -12.76 -9.01 6.41
CA PRO A 328 -11.72 -9.35 7.40
C PRO A 328 -11.59 -10.86 7.70
N ASN A 329 -12.28 -11.72 6.95
CA ASN A 329 -12.33 -13.17 7.18
C ASN A 329 -11.22 -13.89 6.41
N VAL A 330 -10.13 -14.22 7.10
CA VAL A 330 -9.00 -14.95 6.52
C VAL A 330 -9.37 -16.41 6.23
N HIS A 331 -9.02 -16.89 5.03
CA HIS A 331 -9.28 -18.26 4.57
C HIS A 331 -8.80 -19.31 5.58
N GLU A 332 -9.64 -20.32 5.86
CA GLU A 332 -9.37 -21.32 6.90
C GLU A 332 -8.09 -22.13 6.63
N ARG A 333 -7.89 -22.58 5.38
CA ARG A 333 -6.68 -23.32 5.00
C ARG A 333 -5.41 -22.46 5.08
N LEU A 334 -5.50 -21.14 4.86
CA LEU A 334 -4.36 -20.24 5.08
C LEU A 334 -4.02 -20.13 6.57
N ARG A 335 -5.04 -20.00 7.44
CA ARG A 335 -4.83 -20.01 8.90
C ARG A 335 -4.21 -21.32 9.38
N TYR A 336 -4.58 -22.45 8.78
CA TYR A 336 -3.92 -23.73 9.04
C TYR A 336 -2.44 -23.69 8.65
N PHE A 337 -2.08 -23.24 7.44
CA PHE A 337 -0.66 -23.10 7.07
C PHE A 337 0.11 -22.11 7.94
N ALA A 338 -0.55 -21.06 8.44
CA ALA A 338 0.06 -20.13 9.39
C ALA A 338 0.36 -20.80 10.73
N SER A 339 -0.53 -21.65 11.24
CA SER A 339 -0.28 -22.42 12.47
C SER A 339 0.87 -23.43 12.31
N GLN A 340 1.12 -23.88 11.07
CA GLN A 340 2.28 -24.72 10.73
C GLN A 340 3.55 -23.89 10.42
N GLY A 341 3.51 -22.57 10.58
CA GLY A 341 4.65 -21.68 10.33
C GLY A 341 5.02 -21.49 8.85
N ARG A 342 4.16 -21.92 7.92
CA ARG A 342 4.36 -21.82 6.46
C ARG A 342 3.70 -20.60 5.83
N ALA A 343 2.90 -19.86 6.59
CA ALA A 343 2.31 -18.60 6.17
C ALA A 343 2.50 -17.51 7.24
N MET A 344 2.88 -16.31 6.82
CA MET A 344 2.78 -15.10 7.64
C MET A 344 1.52 -14.34 7.22
N LEU A 345 0.59 -14.13 8.14
CA LEU A 345 -0.67 -13.44 7.87
C LEU A 345 -0.77 -12.20 8.77
N THR A 346 -1.04 -11.02 8.19
CA THR A 346 -1.16 -9.75 8.92
C THR A 346 -2.44 -9.02 8.56
N CYS A 347 -2.88 -8.06 9.38
CA CYS A 347 -4.26 -7.55 9.35
C CYS A 347 -4.41 -6.27 8.51
N HIS A 348 -3.88 -6.27 7.28
CA HIS A 348 -3.92 -5.13 6.35
C HIS A 348 -3.33 -3.85 6.96
N ASN A 349 -2.17 -3.99 7.58
CA ASN A 349 -1.52 -2.93 8.35
C ASN A 349 -0.18 -2.48 7.77
N ALA A 350 0.23 -2.96 6.59
CA ALA A 350 1.51 -2.59 5.99
C ALA A 350 1.69 -1.06 5.84
N GLY A 351 0.64 -0.33 5.51
CA GLY A 351 0.69 1.14 5.40
C GLY A 351 0.46 1.89 6.72
N GLY A 352 0.11 1.19 7.81
CA GLY A 352 -0.39 1.79 9.04
C GLY A 352 0.72 2.29 9.98
N THR A 353 1.23 3.49 9.75
CA THR A 353 2.18 4.17 10.66
C THR A 353 1.71 5.58 11.04
N VAL A 354 2.28 6.16 12.10
CA VAL A 354 1.95 7.54 12.52
C VAL A 354 2.30 8.54 11.41
N GLU A 355 3.43 8.31 10.74
CA GLU A 355 3.94 9.09 9.60
C GLU A 355 2.96 9.02 8.42
N THR A 356 2.44 7.83 8.09
CA THR A 356 1.42 7.68 7.04
C THR A 356 0.16 8.45 7.39
N HIS A 357 -0.33 8.36 8.64
CA HIS A 357 -1.52 9.11 9.06
C HIS A 357 -1.30 10.62 8.98
N ARG A 358 -0.12 11.11 9.38
CA ARG A 358 0.27 12.50 9.20
C ARG A 358 0.27 12.88 7.71
N GLY A 359 0.84 12.05 6.85
CA GLY A 359 0.86 12.30 5.41
C GLY A 359 -0.53 12.29 4.77
N PHE A 360 -1.44 11.41 5.19
CA PHE A 360 -2.82 11.37 4.72
C PHE A 360 -3.59 12.67 5.01
N GLU A 361 -3.53 13.14 6.25
CA GLU A 361 -4.15 14.42 6.63
C GLU A 361 -3.55 15.58 5.83
N GLU A 362 -2.22 15.68 5.78
CA GLU A 362 -1.54 16.79 5.11
C GLU A 362 -1.81 16.81 3.61
N LEU A 363 -1.64 15.68 2.92
CA LEU A 363 -1.78 15.60 1.47
C LEU A 363 -3.23 15.82 1.04
N SER A 364 -4.20 15.32 1.82
CA SER A 364 -5.62 15.56 1.55
C SER A 364 -5.97 17.05 1.68
N MET A 365 -5.52 17.73 2.74
CA MET A 365 -5.72 19.17 2.90
C MET A 365 -5.04 19.97 1.77
N ARG A 366 -3.81 19.61 1.40
CA ARG A 366 -3.06 20.31 0.34
C ARG A 366 -3.68 20.13 -1.03
N ASN A 367 -4.19 18.95 -1.38
CA ASN A 367 -4.93 18.74 -2.63
C ASN A 367 -6.17 19.63 -2.70
N ILE A 368 -6.95 19.70 -1.62
CA ILE A 368 -8.15 20.55 -1.57
C ILE A 368 -7.76 22.02 -1.69
N MET A 369 -6.77 22.49 -0.92
CA MET A 369 -6.26 23.87 -1.03
C MET A 369 -5.78 24.19 -2.44
N ALA A 370 -5.07 23.26 -3.10
CA ALA A 370 -4.57 23.49 -4.44
C ALA A 370 -5.73 23.62 -5.45
N VAL A 371 -6.66 22.66 -5.48
CA VAL A 371 -7.76 22.66 -6.46
C VAL A 371 -8.72 23.83 -6.23
N LEU A 372 -9.13 24.09 -4.99
CA LEU A 372 -10.08 25.16 -4.69
C LEU A 372 -9.51 26.57 -4.89
N ASN A 373 -8.18 26.74 -4.82
CA ASN A 373 -7.51 28.00 -5.16
C ASN A 373 -7.15 28.11 -6.66
N GLY A 374 -7.67 27.21 -7.51
CA GLY A 374 -7.45 27.23 -8.97
C GLY A 374 -6.12 26.65 -9.44
N GLY A 375 -5.37 26.01 -8.55
CA GLY A 375 -4.15 25.26 -8.87
C GLY A 375 -4.42 23.82 -9.31
N GLN A 376 -3.34 23.09 -9.63
CA GLN A 376 -3.41 21.67 -9.97
C GLN A 376 -3.44 20.80 -8.72
N ALA A 377 -4.17 19.70 -8.78
CA ALA A 377 -4.09 18.65 -7.76
C ALA A 377 -2.69 18.05 -7.70
N ILE A 378 -2.26 17.64 -6.50
CA ILE A 378 -0.94 17.07 -6.23
C ILE A 378 -0.92 15.58 -6.55
N THR A 379 -1.96 14.85 -6.14
CA THR A 379 -2.07 13.39 -6.32
C THR A 379 -3.40 12.95 -6.94
N PRO A 380 -3.76 13.49 -8.11
CA PRO A 380 -4.99 13.08 -8.78
C PRO A 380 -4.85 11.68 -9.40
N VAL A 381 -5.93 10.88 -9.38
CA VAL A 381 -5.93 9.51 -9.94
C VAL A 381 -6.92 9.32 -11.09
N ASN A 382 -7.72 10.35 -11.41
CA ASN A 382 -8.80 10.25 -12.38
C ASN A 382 -8.77 11.34 -13.46
N MET A 383 -7.61 11.98 -13.68
CA MET A 383 -7.47 13.09 -14.64
C MET A 383 -7.93 12.73 -16.06
N GLN A 384 -7.70 11.49 -16.47
CA GLN A 384 -8.10 10.95 -17.76
C GLN A 384 -9.63 10.92 -17.97
N HIS A 385 -10.42 10.96 -16.90
CA HIS A 385 -11.89 10.90 -16.94
C HIS A 385 -12.55 12.28 -16.87
N LEU A 386 -11.80 13.35 -16.62
CA LEU A 386 -12.35 14.71 -16.65
C LEU A 386 -12.74 15.07 -18.10
N ARG A 387 -13.99 15.51 -18.29
CA ARG A 387 -14.45 16.02 -19.59
C ARG A 387 -13.63 17.26 -19.95
N LYS A 388 -12.99 17.23 -21.13
CA LYS A 388 -12.28 18.38 -21.70
C LYS A 388 -13.24 19.49 -22.09
#